data_AF-A0A7X9A620-F1
#
_entry.id   AF-A0A7X9A620-F1
#
_cell.length_a   1.000
_cell.length_b   1.000
_cell.length_c   1.000
_cell.angle_alpha   90.00
_cell.angle_beta   90.00
_cell.angle_gamma   90.00
#
_symmetry.space_group_name_H-M   'P 1'
#
loop_
_entity.id
_entity.type
_entity.pdbx_description
1 polymer ?
#
loop_
_entity_poly.entity_id
_entity_poly.type
_entity_poly.pdbx_seq_one_letter_code
_entity_poly.pdbx_strand_id
1 'polypeptide(L)'
;MKITGVNPPQAIQVYAQRKPAEELNKRPDCRAQDALDISPQARELQILKAKIREVPEVREEKVSAIREQLNRGDYQIDFDTLVENLLQEIGGAKNERS
;
A
#
# COMPACT_ATOMS: atom_id res chain seq x y z
N MET A 1 19.43 -31.82 69.77
CA MET A 1 19.24 -32.79 68.66
C MET A 1 20.16 -32.37 67.51
N LYS A 2 21.02 -33.26 67.00
CA LYS A 2 21.97 -32.95 65.92
C LYS A 2 21.39 -33.40 64.57
N ILE A 3 21.36 -32.46 63.64
CA ILE A 3 21.00 -32.57 62.22
C ILE A 3 22.21 -33.05 61.44
N THR A 4 22.17 -34.24 60.86
CA THR A 4 23.09 -34.67 59.79
C THR A 4 22.42 -35.73 58.93
N GLY A 5 22.42 -35.51 57.62
CA GLY A 5 22.03 -36.54 56.65
C GLY A 5 21.71 -36.04 55.25
N VAL A 6 22.42 -35.04 54.71
CA VAL A 6 22.31 -34.72 53.28
C VAL A 6 23.32 -35.60 52.55
N ASN A 7 22.84 -36.59 51.80
CA ASN A 7 23.66 -37.46 50.97
C ASN A 7 24.02 -36.75 49.65
N PRO A 8 25.30 -36.42 49.38
CA PRO A 8 25.69 -35.62 48.22
C PRO A 8 25.62 -36.28 46.82
N PRO A 9 25.64 -37.62 46.61
CA PRO A 9 25.77 -38.16 45.25
C PRO A 9 24.48 -38.11 44.42
N GLN A 10 23.31 -37.95 45.04
CA GLN A 10 22.03 -37.87 44.32
C GLN A 10 21.78 -36.48 43.71
N ALA A 11 22.36 -35.42 44.28
CA ALA A 11 22.23 -34.06 43.74
C ALA A 11 22.95 -33.90 42.39
N ILE A 12 24.04 -34.64 42.16
CA ILE A 12 24.84 -34.58 40.93
C ILE A 12 24.11 -35.23 39.75
N GLN A 13 23.34 -36.30 39.99
CA GLN A 13 22.57 -36.99 38.95
C GLN A 13 21.40 -36.16 38.42
N VAL A 14 20.75 -35.36 39.30
CA VAL A 14 19.66 -34.45 38.90
C VAL A 14 20.19 -33.30 38.04
N TYR A 15 21.42 -32.84 38.30
CA TYR A 15 22.07 -31.80 37.49
C TYR A 15 22.56 -32.34 36.13
N ALA A 16 23.06 -33.59 36.08
CA ALA A 16 23.56 -34.22 34.86
C ALA A 16 22.47 -34.67 33.87
N GLN A 17 21.20 -34.77 34.30
CA GLN A 17 20.07 -35.08 33.42
C GLN A 17 19.43 -33.86 32.74
N ARG A 18 19.86 -32.63 33.05
CA ARG A 18 19.47 -31.44 32.28
C ARG A 18 20.34 -31.33 31.03
N LYS A 19 19.93 -32.04 29.97
CA LYS A 19 20.41 -31.82 28.60
C LYS A 19 20.13 -30.37 28.17
N PRO A 20 21.02 -29.73 27.40
CA PRO A 20 20.82 -28.38 26.90
C PRO A 20 19.63 -28.31 25.93
N ALA A 21 19.00 -27.14 25.87
CA ALA A 21 17.80 -26.82 25.11
C ALA A 21 18.07 -26.81 23.60
N GLU A 22 18.13 -28.00 22.98
CA GLU A 22 18.17 -28.18 21.53
C GLU A 22 17.11 -29.21 21.15
N GLU A 23 15.86 -28.75 21.00
CA GLU A 23 14.84 -29.33 20.08
C GLU A 23 13.48 -28.59 20.15
N LEU A 24 13.46 -27.30 20.50
CA LEU A 24 12.27 -26.44 20.34
C LEU A 24 12.28 -25.66 19.03
N ASN A 25 12.78 -26.28 17.95
CA ASN A 25 12.74 -25.75 16.59
C ASN A 25 12.04 -26.69 15.60
N LYS A 26 10.98 -27.36 16.04
CA LYS A 26 9.86 -27.67 15.16
C LYS A 26 8.75 -26.66 15.42
N ARG A 27 9.00 -25.42 14.98
CA ARG A 27 7.86 -24.60 14.57
C ARG A 27 7.20 -25.38 13.45
N PRO A 28 5.90 -25.72 13.49
CA PRO A 28 5.21 -25.98 12.24
C PRO A 28 5.53 -24.78 11.34
N ASP A 29 5.84 -25.04 10.08
CA ASP A 29 5.99 -24.02 9.06
C ASP A 29 4.63 -23.32 8.93
N CYS A 30 4.31 -22.45 9.88
CA CYS A 30 3.24 -21.48 9.79
C CYS A 30 3.74 -20.34 8.90
N ARG A 31 4.29 -20.68 7.74
CA ARG A 31 3.96 -19.99 6.51
C ARG A 31 2.54 -20.41 6.12
N ALA A 32 1.57 -20.17 7.01
CA ALA A 32 0.34 -19.61 6.53
C ALA A 32 0.78 -18.28 5.93
N GLN A 33 1.14 -18.33 4.64
CA GLN A 33 1.21 -17.13 3.83
C GLN A 33 -0.13 -16.47 4.09
N ASP A 34 -0.11 -15.31 4.76
CA ASP A 34 -1.29 -14.48 4.90
C ASP A 34 -1.82 -14.31 3.48
N ALA A 35 -2.82 -15.12 3.13
CA ALA A 35 -3.39 -15.16 1.81
C ALA A 35 -4.28 -13.95 1.76
N LEU A 36 -3.73 -12.85 1.24
CA LEU A 36 -4.48 -11.64 1.00
C LEU A 36 -5.49 -11.93 -0.12
N ASP A 37 -6.69 -12.34 0.26
CA ASP A 37 -7.79 -12.57 -0.67
C ASP A 37 -8.37 -11.20 -1.09
N ILE A 38 -7.70 -10.56 -2.05
CA ILE A 38 -8.16 -9.31 -2.63
C ILE A 38 -9.40 -9.62 -3.47
N SER A 39 -10.54 -9.05 -3.09
CA SER A 39 -11.78 -9.15 -3.86
C SER A 39 -11.55 -8.71 -5.31
N PRO A 40 -12.29 -9.28 -6.28
CA PRO A 40 -12.17 -8.91 -7.70
C PRO A 40 -12.25 -7.39 -7.92
N GLN A 41 -13.16 -6.72 -7.22
CA GLN A 41 -13.37 -5.27 -7.29
C GLN A 41 -12.15 -4.49 -6.77
N ALA A 42 -11.51 -4.96 -5.70
CA ALA A 42 -10.32 -4.31 -5.17
C ALA A 42 -9.11 -4.47 -6.11
N ARG A 43 -9.01 -5.59 -6.86
CA ARG A 43 -8.00 -5.76 -7.91
C ARG A 43 -8.24 -4.79 -9.06
N GLU A 44 -9.49 -4.65 -9.51
CA GLU A 44 -9.86 -3.69 -10.56
C GLU A 44 -9.49 -2.26 -10.16
N LEU A 45 -9.79 -1.85 -8.93
CA LEU A 45 -9.42 -0.53 -8.42
C LEU A 45 -7.90 -0.33 -8.35
N GLN A 46 -7.11 -1.35 -8.01
CA GLN A 46 -5.65 -1.26 -8.03
C GLN A 46 -5.13 -1.07 -9.46
N ILE A 47 -5.68 -1.79 -10.43
CA ILE A 47 -5.33 -1.65 -11.84
C ILE A 47 -5.69 -0.25 -12.35
N LEU A 48 -6.88 0.25 -12.02
CA LEU A 48 -7.32 1.62 -12.36
C LEU A 48 -6.38 2.66 -11.76
N LYS A 49 -6.02 2.54 -10.48
CA LYS A 49 -5.07 3.44 -9.82
C LYS A 49 -3.68 3.40 -10.45
N ALA A 50 -3.20 2.22 -10.84
CA ALA A 50 -1.93 2.07 -11.54
C ALA A 50 -1.97 2.78 -12.90
N LYS A 51 -3.03 2.57 -13.69
CA LYS A 51 -3.22 3.22 -14.98
C LYS A 51 -3.32 4.74 -14.88
N ILE A 52 -4.00 5.28 -13.87
CA ILE A 52 -4.08 6.74 -13.64
C ILE A 52 -2.68 7.33 -13.41
N ARG A 53 -1.79 6.61 -12.73
CA ARG A 53 -0.40 7.06 -12.50
C ARG A 53 0.47 7.03 -13.77
N GLU A 54 0.12 6.21 -14.74
CA GLU A 54 0.80 6.15 -16.04
C GLU A 54 0.34 7.26 -16.98
N VAL A 55 -0.78 7.93 -16.68
CA VAL A 55 -1.25 9.07 -17.47
C VAL A 55 -0.27 10.24 -17.24
N PRO A 56 0.30 10.82 -18.30
CA PRO A 56 1.19 11.95 -18.16
C PRO A 56 0.45 13.16 -17.59
N GLU A 57 1.10 13.90 -16.70
CA GLU A 57 0.57 15.13 -16.12
C GLU A 57 0.23 16.16 -17.22
N VAL A 58 1.06 16.22 -18.26
CA VAL A 58 0.87 17.10 -19.42
C VAL A 58 0.64 16.26 -20.68
N ARG A 59 -0.45 16.56 -21.38
CA ARG A 59 -0.73 16.01 -22.72
C ARG A 59 0.00 16.84 -23.78
N GLU A 60 1.29 16.58 -23.97
CA GLU A 60 2.17 17.34 -24.87
C GLU A 60 1.58 17.48 -26.29
N GLU A 61 0.99 16.42 -26.84
CA GLU A 61 0.34 16.45 -28.16
C GLU A 61 -0.74 17.54 -28.28
N LYS A 62 -1.59 17.68 -27.26
CA LYS A 62 -2.64 18.70 -27.24
C LYS A 62 -2.06 20.09 -27.15
N VAL A 63 -1.03 20.25 -26.31
CA VAL A 63 -0.33 21.52 -26.14
C VAL A 63 0.34 21.94 -27.45
N SER A 64 1.00 21.03 -28.14
CA SER A 64 1.61 21.32 -29.45
C SER A 64 0.57 21.71 -30.49
N ALA A 65 -0.55 20.99 -30.58
CA ALA A 65 -1.61 21.28 -31.54
C ALA A 65 -2.21 22.68 -31.34
N ILE A 66 -2.47 23.07 -30.08
CA ILE A 66 -2.96 24.41 -29.75
C ILE A 66 -1.92 25.48 -30.06
N ARG A 67 -0.65 25.25 -29.70
CA ARG A 67 0.45 26.18 -30.02
C ARG A 67 0.57 26.44 -31.51
N GLU A 68 0.45 25.39 -32.32
CA GLU A 68 0.46 25.53 -33.77
C GLU A 68 -0.73 26.33 -34.30
N GLN A 69 -1.94 26.09 -33.80
CA GLN A 69 -3.13 26.85 -34.18
C GLN A 69 -2.99 28.33 -33.82
N LEU A 70 -2.42 28.63 -32.65
CA LEU A 70 -2.10 29.99 -32.23
C LEU A 70 -1.08 30.66 -33.16
N ASN A 71 -0.02 29.94 -33.52
CA ASN A 71 1.01 30.45 -34.44
C ASN A 71 0.47 30.71 -35.85
N ARG A 72 -0.49 29.91 -36.31
CA ARG A 72 -1.18 30.11 -37.60
C ARG A 72 -2.23 31.22 -37.55
N GLY A 73 -2.67 31.62 -36.35
CA GLY A 73 -3.74 32.60 -36.15
C GLY A 73 -5.15 32.03 -36.32
N ASP A 74 -5.29 30.71 -36.48
CA ASP A 74 -6.56 30.02 -36.74
C ASP A 74 -7.20 29.44 -35.47
N TYR A 75 -6.69 29.83 -34.29
CA TYR A 75 -7.27 29.39 -33.03
C TYR A 75 -8.60 30.10 -32.76
N GLN A 76 -9.69 29.35 -32.80
CA GLN A 76 -11.04 29.87 -32.54
C GLN A 76 -11.52 29.41 -31.17
N ILE A 77 -12.01 30.36 -30.37
CA ILE A 77 -12.58 30.09 -29.06
C ILE A 77 -14.09 30.01 -29.23
N ASP A 78 -14.67 28.94 -28.71
CA ASP A 78 -16.11 28.85 -28.47
C ASP A 78 -16.43 29.54 -27.13
N PHE A 79 -17.18 30.63 -27.21
CA PHE A 79 -17.55 31.43 -26.03
C PHE A 79 -18.52 30.71 -25.10
N ASP A 80 -19.40 29.85 -25.63
CA ASP A 80 -20.35 29.10 -24.81
C ASP A 80 -19.59 28.11 -23.94
N THR A 81 -18.69 27.33 -24.57
CA THR A 81 -17.77 26.43 -23.87
C THR A 81 -16.89 27.16 -22.86
N LEU A 82 -16.42 28.37 -23.16
CA LEU A 82 -15.63 29.18 -22.23
C LEU A 82 -16.42 29.57 -20.97
N VAL A 83 -17.65 30.04 -21.15
CA VAL A 83 -18.54 30.44 -20.04
C VAL A 83 -18.91 29.23 -19.18
N GLU A 84 -19.22 28.08 -19.80
CA GLU A 84 -19.49 26.83 -19.09
C GLU A 84 -18.30 26.41 -18.21
N ASN A 85 -17.09 26.39 -18.78
CA ASN A 85 -15.88 26.05 -18.04
C ASN A 85 -15.61 27.05 -16.89
N LEU A 86 -15.81 28.34 -17.14
CA LEU A 86 -15.64 29.38 -16.11
C LEU A 86 -16.65 29.22 -14.96
N LEU A 87 -17.92 28.93 -15.29
CA LEU A 87 -18.96 28.66 -14.30
C LEU A 87 -18.68 27.38 -13.52
N GLN A 88 -18.12 26.35 -14.16
CA GLN A 88 -17.71 25.12 -13.49
C GLN A 88 -16.56 25.38 -12.50
N GLU A 89 -15.55 26.15 -12.89
CA GLU A 89 -14.42 26.50 -12.02
C GLU A 89 -14.85 27.38 -10.83
N ILE A 90 -15.67 28.40 -11.09
CA ILE A 90 -16.12 29.34 -10.04
C ILE A 90 -17.24 28.73 -9.17
N GLY A 91 -18.15 27.97 -9.78
CA GLY A 91 -19.32 27.36 -9.12
C GLY A 91 -19.03 26.01 -8.45
N GLY A 92 -18.01 25.28 -8.90
CA GLY A 92 -17.60 23.98 -8.37
C GLY A 92 -17.07 24.01 -6.93
N ALA A 93 -16.67 25.18 -6.43
CA ALA A 93 -16.20 25.36 -5.05
C ALA A 93 -17.29 25.17 -3.97
N LYS A 94 -18.56 24.95 -4.34
CA LYS A 94 -19.67 24.81 -3.37
C LYS A 94 -20.15 23.37 -3.10
N ASN A 95 -19.58 22.36 -3.76
CA ASN A 95 -20.10 20.98 -3.68
C ASN A 95 -19.08 19.95 -3.18
N GLU A 96 -18.35 20.25 -2.09
CA GLU A 96 -17.49 19.27 -1.38
C GLU A 96 -17.64 19.33 0.15
N ARG A 97 -18.85 19.63 0.65
CA ARG A 97 -19.16 19.48 2.08
C ARG A 97 -20.53 18.83 2.27
N SER A 98 -20.58 17.51 2.18
CA SER A 98 -21.61 16.67 2.79
C SER A 98 -21.02 15.31 3.11
#